data_AF-A0A3N5M8R9-F1
#
_entry.id   AF-A0A3N5M8R9-F1
#
_cell.length_a   1.000
_cell.length_b   1.000
_cell.length_c   1.000
_cell.angle_alpha   90.00
_cell.angle_beta   90.00
_cell.angle_gamma   90.00
#
_symmetry.space_group_name_H-M   'P 1'
#
loop_
_entity.id
_entity.type
_entity.pdbx_description
1 polymer ?
#
loop_
_entity_poly.entity_id
_entity_poly.type
_entity_poly.pdbx_seq_one_letter_code
_entity_poly.pdbx_strand_id
1 'polypeptide(L)'
;MSWTPLLLADPSACLRWLALRDLFGRGAGDPEMAELDGLRQHDPQVVELLGLQETDGSWRTGALSTAGRTGNRILMTAFALARLGYWGFDAAHPAVRRGAEYLFSQQQAGGSWPLSEEAALTDGNSELPA
;
A
#
# COMPACT_ATOMS: atom_id res chain seq x y z
N MET A 1 -32.96 6.17 -5.09
CA MET A 1 -32.28 4.94 -5.55
C MET A 1 -31.26 4.55 -4.50
N SER A 2 -31.33 3.34 -3.93
CA SER A 2 -30.37 2.90 -2.93
C SER A 2 -29.14 2.28 -3.63
N TRP A 3 -27.98 2.86 -3.40
CA TRP A 3 -26.67 2.36 -3.89
C TRP A 3 -26.23 1.06 -3.19
N THR A 4 -26.88 0.68 -2.09
CA THR A 4 -26.50 -0.47 -1.25
C THR A 4 -26.33 -1.79 -2.01
N PRO A 5 -27.27 -2.24 -2.85
CA PRO A 5 -27.08 -3.50 -3.57
C PRO A 5 -25.91 -3.46 -4.55
N LEU A 6 -25.56 -2.28 -5.09
CA LEU A 6 -24.42 -2.13 -6.00
C LEU A 6 -23.09 -2.35 -5.28
N LEU A 7 -22.96 -1.85 -4.04
CA LEU A 7 -21.74 -2.05 -3.26
C LEU A 7 -21.63 -3.47 -2.69
N LEU A 8 -22.74 -4.04 -2.21
CA LEU A 8 -22.73 -5.35 -1.55
C LEU A 8 -22.71 -6.54 -2.52
N ALA A 9 -23.09 -6.34 -3.78
CA ALA A 9 -23.01 -7.35 -4.82
C ALA A 9 -21.78 -7.19 -5.75
N ASP A 10 -20.86 -6.28 -5.43
CA ASP A 10 -19.66 -6.06 -6.24
C ASP A 10 -18.73 -7.30 -6.20
N PRO A 11 -18.09 -7.68 -7.31
CA PRO A 11 -17.14 -8.80 -7.33
C PRO A 11 -15.96 -8.64 -6.36
N SER A 12 -15.55 -7.40 -6.04
CA SER A 12 -14.42 -7.13 -5.16
C SER A 12 -14.78 -7.43 -3.70
N ALA A 13 -14.11 -8.43 -3.13
CA ALA A 13 -14.21 -8.72 -1.69
C ALA A 13 -13.71 -7.53 -0.84
N CYS A 14 -12.66 -6.83 -1.29
CA CYS A 14 -12.14 -5.65 -0.63
C CYS A 14 -13.20 -4.54 -0.55
N LEU A 15 -13.89 -4.24 -1.66
CA LEU A 15 -14.93 -3.21 -1.68
C LEU A 15 -16.10 -3.57 -0.77
N ARG A 16 -16.58 -4.82 -0.85
CA ARG A 16 -17.68 -5.30 0.01
C ARG A 16 -17.32 -5.20 1.49
N TRP A 17 -16.11 -5.61 1.85
CA TRP A 17 -15.61 -5.54 3.22
C TRP A 17 -15.52 -4.09 3.73
N LEU A 18 -14.98 -3.18 2.92
CA LEU A 18 -14.92 -1.74 3.25
C LEU A 18 -16.32 -1.14 3.41
N ALA A 19 -17.25 -1.46 2.52
CA ALA A 19 -18.62 -0.98 2.61
C ALA A 19 -19.27 -1.43 3.93
N LEU A 20 -19.18 -2.72 4.28
CA LEU A 20 -19.74 -3.26 5.52
C LEU A 20 -19.12 -2.64 6.77
N ARG A 21 -17.79 -2.48 6.80
CA ARG A 21 -17.08 -1.84 7.91
C ARG A 21 -17.43 -0.36 8.05
N ASP A 22 -17.25 0.42 6.99
CA ASP A 22 -17.21 1.87 7.06
C ASP A 22 -18.58 2.53 6.89
N LEU A 23 -19.48 1.92 6.11
CA LEU A 23 -20.81 2.46 5.86
C LEU A 23 -21.88 1.81 6.75
N PHE A 24 -21.72 0.53 7.08
CA PHE A 24 -22.70 -0.23 7.87
C PHE A 24 -22.24 -0.53 9.32
N GLY A 25 -21.02 -0.14 9.69
CA GLY A 25 -20.49 -0.30 11.05
C GLY A 25 -20.35 -1.75 11.51
N ARG A 26 -20.18 -2.70 10.58
CA ARG A 26 -20.01 -4.12 10.91
C ARG A 26 -18.64 -4.38 11.51
N GLY A 27 -18.63 -5.13 12.61
CA GLY A 27 -17.41 -5.49 13.34
C GLY A 27 -16.91 -6.90 13.03
N ALA A 28 -15.77 -7.25 13.61
CA ALA A 28 -15.10 -8.56 13.41
C ALA A 28 -15.91 -9.79 13.87
N GLY A 29 -16.99 -9.61 14.65
CA GLY A 29 -17.89 -10.69 15.05
C GLY A 29 -18.97 -11.04 14.01
N ASP A 30 -19.08 -10.26 12.92
CA ASP A 30 -20.02 -10.53 11.83
C ASP A 30 -19.44 -11.66 10.93
N PRO A 31 -20.18 -12.76 10.70
CA PRO A 31 -19.70 -13.86 9.87
C PRO A 31 -19.38 -13.43 8.43
N GLU A 32 -20.11 -12.45 7.87
CA GLU A 32 -19.85 -11.94 6.53
C GLU A 32 -18.50 -11.20 6.47
N MET A 33 -18.18 -10.43 7.52
CA MET A 33 -16.88 -9.77 7.64
C MET A 33 -15.72 -10.78 7.70
N ALA A 34 -15.90 -11.89 8.42
CA ALA A 34 -14.90 -12.95 8.54
C ALA A 34 -14.70 -13.71 7.21
N GLU A 35 -15.78 -14.00 6.47
CA GLU A 35 -15.70 -14.60 5.14
C GLU A 35 -14.94 -13.69 4.17
N LEU A 36 -15.33 -12.41 4.12
CA LEU A 36 -14.69 -11.41 3.26
C LEU A 36 -13.22 -11.17 3.61
N ASP A 37 -12.85 -11.28 4.90
CA ASP A 37 -11.46 -11.21 5.33
C ASP A 37 -10.61 -12.36 4.78
N GLY A 38 -11.18 -13.55 4.66
CA GLY A 38 -10.54 -14.69 3.99
C GLY A 38 -10.46 -14.48 2.47
N LEU A 39 -11.55 -14.02 1.84
CA LEU A 39 -11.61 -13.83 0.39
C LEU A 39 -10.65 -12.73 -0.10
N ARG A 40 -10.57 -11.59 0.60
CA ARG A 40 -9.70 -10.47 0.20
C ARG A 40 -8.21 -10.83 0.20
N GLN A 41 -7.79 -11.77 1.05
CA GLN A 41 -6.41 -12.27 1.07
C GLN A 41 -6.04 -13.06 -0.20
N HIS A 42 -7.04 -13.57 -0.91
CA HIS A 42 -6.88 -14.33 -2.16
C HIS A 42 -7.21 -13.49 -3.40
N ASP A 43 -7.51 -12.19 -3.25
CA ASP A 43 -7.70 -11.30 -4.39
C ASP A 43 -6.41 -11.28 -5.24
N PRO A 44 -6.50 -11.51 -6.57
CA PRO A 44 -5.30 -11.60 -7.41
C PRO A 44 -4.38 -10.38 -7.32
N GLN A 45 -4.93 -9.18 -7.16
CA GLN A 45 -4.13 -7.95 -7.07
C GLN A 45 -3.43 -7.83 -5.71
N VAL A 46 -4.09 -8.30 -4.64
CA VAL A 46 -3.50 -8.39 -3.30
C VAL A 46 -2.39 -9.43 -3.31
N VAL A 47 -2.65 -10.64 -3.81
CA VAL A 47 -1.66 -11.73 -3.89
C VAL A 47 -0.45 -11.31 -4.70
N GLU A 48 -0.66 -10.70 -5.87
CA GLU A 48 0.42 -10.18 -6.71
C GLU A 48 1.27 -9.17 -5.93
N LEU A 49 0.63 -8.17 -5.30
CA LEU A 49 1.34 -7.15 -4.54
C LEU A 49 2.12 -7.76 -3.37
N LEU A 50 1.51 -8.66 -2.60
CA LEU A 50 2.18 -9.33 -1.48
C LEU A 50 3.38 -10.18 -1.95
N GLY A 51 3.30 -10.82 -3.11
CA GLY A 51 4.40 -11.58 -3.71
C GLY A 51 5.60 -10.74 -4.18
N LEU A 52 5.45 -9.42 -4.22
CA LEU A 52 6.51 -8.46 -4.54
C LEU A 52 7.25 -7.95 -3.29
N GLN A 53 6.82 -8.32 -2.07
CA GLN A 53 7.54 -7.96 -0.85
C GLN A 53 8.82 -8.77 -0.71
N GLU A 54 9.92 -8.09 -0.39
CA GLU A 54 11.23 -8.67 -0.15
C GLU A 54 11.40 -9.08 1.34
N THR A 55 12.49 -9.78 1.63
CA THR A 55 12.79 -10.29 2.98
C THR A 55 13.06 -9.18 4.01
N ASP A 56 13.55 -8.02 3.56
CA ASP A 56 13.77 -6.83 4.38
C ASP A 56 12.50 -6.00 4.62
N GLY A 57 11.37 -6.43 4.06
CA GLY A 57 10.09 -5.74 4.15
C GLY A 57 9.82 -4.73 3.04
N SER A 58 10.81 -4.39 2.22
CA SER A 58 10.65 -3.49 1.06
C SER A 58 9.84 -4.12 -0.07
N TRP A 59 9.37 -3.31 -1.03
CA TRP A 59 8.73 -3.80 -2.25
C TRP A 59 9.59 -3.60 -3.50
N ARG A 60 9.52 -4.55 -4.44
CA ARG A 60 10.14 -4.44 -5.76
C ARG A 60 9.28 -3.70 -6.79
N THR A 61 9.95 -3.22 -7.84
CA THR A 61 9.45 -2.42 -8.97
C THR A 61 8.42 -3.12 -9.87
N GLY A 62 7.71 -4.16 -9.41
CA GLY A 62 6.70 -4.90 -10.20
C GLY A 62 5.47 -4.06 -10.58
N ALA A 63 4.27 -4.48 -10.18
CA ALA A 63 3.00 -3.79 -10.47
C ALA A 63 2.86 -2.33 -9.97
N LEU A 64 3.92 -1.77 -9.37
CA LEU A 64 4.04 -0.41 -8.84
C LEU A 64 4.87 0.51 -9.74
N SER A 65 5.33 0.02 -10.89
CA SER A 65 6.04 0.79 -11.92
C SER A 65 5.13 1.79 -12.66
N THR A 66 4.26 2.50 -11.94
CA THR A 66 3.56 3.65 -12.50
C THR A 66 4.50 4.85 -12.53
N ALA A 67 4.66 5.44 -13.71
CA ALA A 67 5.35 6.71 -13.99
C ALA A 67 6.89 6.69 -14.11
N GLY A 68 7.51 5.59 -14.57
CA GLY A 68 8.93 5.62 -14.97
C GLY A 68 9.93 5.91 -13.84
N ARG A 69 9.47 5.86 -12.57
CA ARG A 69 10.30 6.03 -11.37
C ARG A 69 10.91 4.69 -10.98
N THR A 70 11.78 4.19 -11.83
CA THR A 70 12.55 2.98 -11.56
C THR A 70 13.63 3.28 -10.53
N GLY A 71 13.66 2.55 -9.41
CA GLY A 71 14.86 2.50 -8.54
C GLY A 71 14.71 3.01 -7.11
N ASN A 72 13.60 3.67 -6.73
CA ASN A 72 13.42 4.12 -5.35
C ASN A 72 12.61 3.12 -4.50
N ARG A 73 13.30 2.25 -3.75
CA ARG A 73 12.70 1.23 -2.87
C ARG A 73 11.81 1.81 -1.77
N ILE A 74 12.15 2.99 -1.25
CA ILE A 74 11.34 3.71 -0.24
C ILE A 74 10.00 4.09 -0.87
N LEU A 75 10.03 4.72 -2.04
CA LEU A 75 8.82 5.13 -2.74
C LEU A 75 7.95 3.94 -3.14
N MET A 76 8.56 2.85 -3.63
CA MET A 76 7.83 1.62 -3.97
C MET A 76 7.15 1.02 -2.75
N THR A 77 7.84 0.95 -1.61
CA THR A 77 7.26 0.45 -0.36
C THR A 77 6.13 1.34 0.11
N ALA A 78 6.28 2.67 0.05
CA ALA A 78 5.22 3.61 0.40
C ALA A 78 3.96 3.44 -0.48
N PHE A 79 4.13 3.27 -1.80
CA PHE A 79 3.00 3.00 -2.70
C PHE A 79 2.35 1.63 -2.45
N ALA A 80 3.15 0.60 -2.16
CA ALA A 80 2.61 -0.71 -1.79
C ALA A 80 1.73 -0.62 -0.54
N LEU A 81 2.21 0.05 0.52
CA LEU A 81 1.45 0.28 1.74
C LEU A 81 0.19 1.11 1.51
N ALA A 82 0.26 2.16 0.68
CA ALA A 82 -0.90 2.95 0.31
C ALA A 82 -1.96 2.11 -0.41
N ARG A 83 -1.55 1.24 -1.34
CA ARG A 83 -2.44 0.35 -2.07
C ARG A 83 -3.07 -0.72 -1.17
N LEU A 84 -2.30 -1.32 -0.27
CA LEU A 84 -2.80 -2.23 0.76
C LEU A 84 -3.82 -1.53 1.68
N GLY A 85 -3.53 -0.30 2.11
CA GLY A 85 -4.44 0.52 2.89
C GLY A 85 -5.75 0.84 2.14
N TYR A 86 -5.67 1.11 0.83
CA TYR A 86 -6.83 1.32 -0.03
C TYR A 86 -7.75 0.08 -0.08
N TRP A 87 -7.18 -1.12 0.00
CA TRP A 87 -7.93 -2.39 0.09
C TRP A 87 -8.31 -2.79 1.52
N GLY A 88 -8.11 -1.90 2.50
CA GLY A 88 -8.51 -2.13 3.89
C GLY A 88 -7.57 -3.02 4.70
N PHE A 89 -6.34 -3.25 4.23
CA PHE A 89 -5.30 -3.89 5.06
C PHE A 89 -4.64 -2.84 5.96
N ASP A 90 -4.45 -3.18 7.23
CA ASP A 90 -3.88 -2.30 8.23
C ASP A 90 -2.66 -2.94 8.91
N ALA A 91 -2.20 -2.34 10.01
CA ALA A 91 -1.03 -2.78 10.75
C ALA A 91 -1.16 -4.19 11.36
N ALA A 92 -2.36 -4.78 11.42
CA ALA A 92 -2.53 -6.16 11.85
C ALA A 92 -1.99 -7.16 10.80
N HIS A 93 -1.92 -6.76 9.53
CA HIS A 93 -1.39 -7.61 8.47
C HIS A 93 0.15 -7.67 8.51
N PRO A 94 0.79 -8.85 8.59
CA PRO A 94 2.24 -8.97 8.74
C PRO A 94 3.05 -8.25 7.65
N ALA A 95 2.58 -8.29 6.40
CA ALA A 95 3.24 -7.60 5.31
C ALA A 95 3.26 -6.07 5.49
N VAL A 96 2.15 -5.49 5.97
CA VAL A 96 2.02 -4.05 6.21
C VAL A 96 2.99 -3.64 7.31
N ARG A 97 3.06 -4.40 8.40
CA ARG A 97 4.00 -4.15 9.50
C ARG A 97 5.46 -4.16 9.03
N ARG A 98 5.88 -5.20 8.29
CA ARG A 98 7.24 -5.27 7.74
C ARG A 98 7.57 -4.12 6.78
N GLY A 99 6.61 -3.71 5.96
CA GLY A 99 6.79 -2.55 5.07
C GLY A 99 6.95 -1.25 5.84
N ALA A 100 6.15 -1.04 6.89
CA ALA A 100 6.27 0.11 7.77
C ALA A 100 7.61 0.11 8.51
N GLU A 101 8.05 -1.04 9.04
CA GLU A 101 9.36 -1.22 9.67
C GLU A 101 10.51 -0.89 8.72
N TYR A 102 10.45 -1.39 7.47
CA TYR A 102 11.40 -1.02 6.43
C TYR A 102 11.43 0.50 6.24
N LEU A 103 10.28 1.15 6.05
CA LEU A 103 10.24 2.59 5.86
C LEU A 103 10.87 3.31 7.07
N PHE A 104 10.43 3.05 8.29
CA PHE A 104 10.98 3.72 9.47
C PHE A 104 12.49 3.49 9.63
N SER A 105 13.04 2.36 9.18
CA SER A 105 14.49 2.12 9.17
C SER A 105 15.27 3.04 8.21
N GLN A 106 14.61 3.60 7.20
CA GLN A 106 15.19 4.50 6.21
C GLN A 106 15.02 5.98 6.58
N GLN A 107 14.25 6.28 7.63
CA GLN A 107 14.04 7.66 8.09
C GLN A 107 15.33 8.20 8.73
N GLN A 108 15.76 9.39 8.30
CA GLN A 108 16.92 10.05 8.87
C GLN A 108 16.60 10.58 10.28
N ALA A 109 17.64 10.86 11.08
CA ALA A 109 17.47 11.36 12.45
C ALA A 109 16.62 12.66 12.53
N GLY A 110 16.67 13.50 11.50
CA GLY A 110 15.85 14.72 11.39
C GLY A 110 14.41 14.49 10.94
N GLY A 111 13.99 13.25 10.73
CA GLY A 111 12.66 12.88 10.24
C GLY A 111 12.51 12.91 8.71
N SER A 112 13.52 13.38 7.99
CA SER A 112 13.59 13.41 6.52
C SER A 112 13.78 12.02 5.91
N TRP A 113 13.53 11.93 4.61
CA TRP A 113 13.71 10.72 3.81
C TRP A 113 14.75 10.99 2.73
N PRO A 114 15.64 10.03 2.42
CA PRO A 114 16.65 10.23 1.39
C PRO A 114 16.00 10.37 0.01
N LEU A 115 16.44 11.38 -0.74
CA LEU A 115 16.12 11.53 -2.15
C LEU A 115 16.86 10.45 -2.95
N SER A 116 16.23 9.91 -3.98
CA SER A 116 16.96 9.08 -4.96
C SER A 116 17.98 9.93 -5.71
N GLU A 117 19.06 9.32 -6.21
CA GLU A 117 20.11 10.02 -6.97
C GLU A 117 19.54 10.85 -8.14
N GLU A 118 18.49 10.37 -8.81
CA GLU A 118 17.79 11.12 -9.87
C GLU A 118 17.10 12.41 -9.37
N ALA A 119 16.66 12.45 -8.12
CA ALA A 119 16.03 13.62 -7.51
C ALA A 119 17.06 14.59 -6.90
N ALA A 120 18.29 14.11 -6.64
CA ALA A 120 19.38 14.94 -6.13
C ALA A 120 20.01 15.83 -7.23
N LEU A 121 19.82 15.52 -8.52
CA LEU A 121 20.48 16.20 -9.64
C LEU A 121 19.80 17.50 -10.13
N THR A 122 18.86 18.07 -9.37
CA THR A 122 18.20 19.34 -9.74
C THR A 122 17.94 20.25 -8.55
N ASP A 123 18.89 20.39 -7.62
CA ASP A 123 18.96 21.67 -6.94
C ASP A 123 19.47 22.70 -7.96
N GLY A 124 18.65 23.71 -8.27
CA GLY A 124 18.99 24.80 -9.20
C GLY A 124 20.13 25.70 -8.70
N ASN A 125 21.02 25.16 -7.85
CA ASN A 125 22.11 25.82 -7.18
C ASN A 125 23.48 25.29 -7.64
N SER A 126 23.53 24.66 -8.83
CA SER A 126 24.78 24.52 -9.58
C SER A 126 25.26 25.92 -9.93
N GLU A 127 26.14 26.47 -9.09
CA GLU A 127 26.81 27.74 -9.34
C GLU A 127 27.40 27.72 -10.75
N LEU A 128 27.01 28.70 -11.57
CA LEU A 128 27.63 28.93 -12.87
C LEU A 128 29.11 29.20 -12.63
N PRO A 129 30.05 28.49 -13.30
CA PRO A 129 31.46 28.82 -13.21
C PRO A 129 31.67 30.25 -13.77
N ALA A 130 32.50 31.01 -13.05
CA ALA A 130 32.85 32.41 -13.33
C ALA A 130 33.47 32.63 -14.72
#